data_AF-A0A3M1PN27-F1
#
_entry.id   AF-A0A3M1PN27-F1
#
_cell.length_a   1.000
_cell.length_b   1.000
_cell.length_c   1.000
_cell.angle_alpha   90.00
_cell.angle_beta   90.00
_cell.angle_gamma   90.00
#
_symmetry.space_group_name_H-M   'P 1'
#
loop_
_entity.id
_entity.type
_entity.pdbx_description
1 polymer ?
#
loop_
_entity_poly.entity_id
_entity_poly.type
_entity_poly.pdbx_seq_one_letter_code
_entity_poly.pdbx_strand_id
1 'polypeptide(L)'
;MNTTAATGNSSTGNYAPFGFAPVPTQDVDVLRQLAFVPGLKELLTVRQVHALEHATVWVLSELAGDATDGSVGDRLGGMSTETGFYIYGAVDTDQLRRAAQTALHRLVGGDWDLAVHP
;
A
#
# COMPACT_ATOMS: atom_id res chain seq x y z
N MET A 1 29.40 16.31 30.54
CA MET A 1 27.92 16.30 30.44
C MET A 1 27.61 15.94 29.00
N ASN A 2 27.16 14.70 28.78
CA ASN A 2 26.95 14.13 27.45
C ASN A 2 25.48 13.71 27.39
N THR A 3 24.68 14.36 26.54
CA THR A 3 23.27 14.03 26.32
C THR A 3 23.09 13.60 24.87
N THR A 4 23.24 12.30 24.65
CA THR A 4 22.74 11.61 23.46
C THR A 4 21.21 11.62 23.49
N ALA A 5 20.59 12.34 22.54
CA ALA A 5 19.15 12.32 22.34
C ALA A 5 18.73 11.02 21.63
N ALA A 6 17.57 10.52 22.06
CA ALA A 6 17.09 9.17 21.89
C ALA A 6 16.86 8.73 20.44
N THR A 7 17.29 7.49 20.17
CA THR A 7 16.85 6.66 19.05
C THR A 7 15.35 6.42 19.14
N GLY A 8 14.58 6.99 18.22
CA GLY A 8 13.18 6.63 18.01
C GLY A 8 13.10 5.28 17.34
N ASN A 9 13.04 4.21 18.13
CA ASN A 9 12.79 2.85 17.67
C ASN A 9 11.26 2.66 17.57
N SER A 10 10.66 3.04 16.44
CA SER A 10 9.28 2.69 16.13
C SER A 10 9.19 1.19 15.91
N SER A 11 8.63 0.53 16.90
CA SER A 11 8.30 -0.89 16.93
C SER A 11 7.17 -1.22 15.94
N THR A 12 7.53 -1.68 14.75
CA THR A 12 6.61 -2.39 13.83
C THR A 12 7.26 -3.70 13.40
N GLY A 13 7.50 -4.58 14.38
CA GLY A 13 8.01 -5.93 14.14
C GLY A 13 6.86 -6.94 14.10
N ASN A 14 6.83 -7.74 13.02
CA ASN A 14 6.12 -9.02 12.84
C ASN A 14 4.65 -8.99 12.37
N TYR A 15 4.45 -8.67 11.08
CA TYR A 15 3.32 -9.19 10.31
C TYR A 15 3.76 -10.34 9.37
N ALA A 16 4.32 -11.41 9.94
CA ALA A 16 4.39 -12.69 9.24
C ALA A 16 4.45 -13.84 10.25
N PRO A 17 3.34 -14.56 10.53
CA PRO A 17 3.34 -15.72 11.43
C PRO A 17 4.24 -16.88 10.94
N PHE A 18 4.87 -16.74 9.77
CA PHE A 18 5.75 -17.73 9.15
C PHE A 18 7.13 -17.18 8.71
N GLY A 19 7.55 -16.00 9.18
CA GLY A 19 8.90 -15.48 8.86
C GLY A 19 9.11 -15.12 7.38
N PHE A 20 8.04 -14.82 6.65
CA PHE A 20 8.13 -14.31 5.27
C PHE A 20 8.40 -12.81 5.29
N ALA A 21 9.54 -12.40 4.72
CA ALA A 21 9.73 -11.03 4.27
C ALA A 21 9.18 -10.92 2.83
N PRO A 22 8.39 -9.89 2.50
CA PRO A 22 8.02 -9.67 1.11
C PRO A 22 9.28 -9.43 0.27
N VAL A 23 9.22 -9.69 -1.03
CA VAL A 23 10.31 -9.39 -1.97
C VAL A 23 9.72 -8.87 -3.28
N PRO A 24 10.42 -8.01 -4.04
CA PRO A 24 9.87 -7.39 -5.25
C PRO A 24 9.45 -8.39 -6.34
N THR A 25 10.07 -9.58 -6.37
CA THR A 25 9.84 -10.59 -7.41
C THR A 25 8.85 -11.67 -7.01
N GLN A 26 8.25 -11.60 -5.81
CA GLN A 26 7.47 -12.69 -5.24
C GLN A 26 6.37 -13.20 -6.19
N ASP A 27 5.57 -12.30 -6.76
CA ASP A 27 4.49 -12.67 -7.68
C ASP A 27 5.03 -13.25 -9.00
N VAL A 28 6.16 -12.73 -9.49
CA VAL A 28 6.82 -13.24 -10.71
C VAL A 28 7.31 -14.66 -10.47
N ASP A 29 7.88 -14.94 -9.30
CA ASP A 29 8.40 -16.25 -8.96
C ASP A 29 7.27 -17.28 -8.75
N VAL A 30 6.14 -16.87 -8.16
CA VAL A 30 4.91 -17.67 -8.09
C VAL A 30 4.40 -17.99 -9.50
N LEU A 31 4.33 -17.00 -10.39
CA LEU A 31 3.89 -17.21 -11.77
C LEU A 31 4.81 -18.16 -12.53
N ARG A 32 6.13 -18.06 -12.37
CA ARG A 32 7.08 -18.98 -13.01
C ARG A 32 6.83 -20.44 -12.63
N GLN A 33 6.44 -20.70 -11.38
CA GLN A 33 6.22 -22.05 -10.88
C GLN A 33 4.82 -22.58 -11.22
N LEU A 34 3.81 -21.70 -11.25
CA LEU A 34 2.40 -22.08 -11.29
C LEU A 34 1.63 -21.46 -12.47
N ALA A 35 2.31 -21.03 -13.54
CA ALA A 35 1.67 -20.42 -14.72
C ALA A 35 0.59 -21.29 -15.39
N PHE A 36 0.57 -22.60 -15.11
CA PHE A 36 -0.44 -23.51 -15.62
C PHE A 36 -1.80 -23.40 -14.90
N VAL A 37 -1.87 -22.72 -13.75
CA VAL A 37 -3.11 -22.54 -12.98
C VAL A 37 -3.95 -21.43 -13.63
N PRO A 38 -5.15 -21.75 -14.14
CA PRO A 38 -6.02 -20.73 -14.73
C PRO A 38 -6.40 -19.65 -13.72
N GLY A 39 -6.38 -18.38 -14.13
CA GLY A 39 -6.78 -17.26 -13.27
C GLY A 39 -5.72 -16.75 -12.29
N LEU A 40 -4.58 -17.45 -12.15
CA LEU A 40 -3.56 -17.07 -11.17
C LEU A 40 -2.93 -15.72 -11.47
N LYS A 41 -2.66 -15.43 -12.75
CA LYS A 41 -2.08 -14.15 -13.17
C LYS A 41 -3.02 -13.00 -12.88
N GLU A 42 -4.30 -13.19 -13.14
CA GLU A 42 -5.36 -12.22 -12.92
C GLU A 42 -5.49 -11.94 -11.42
N LEU A 43 -5.50 -12.98 -10.58
CA LEU A 43 -5.55 -12.84 -9.12
C LEU A 43 -4.34 -12.07 -8.59
N LEU A 44 -3.12 -12.38 -9.03
CA LEU A 44 -1.92 -11.68 -8.61
C LEU A 44 -1.91 -10.23 -9.10
N THR A 45 -2.45 -9.96 -10.28
CA THR A 45 -2.61 -8.59 -10.80
C THR A 45 -3.57 -7.79 -9.93
N VAL A 46 -4.73 -8.36 -9.58
CA VAL A 46 -5.70 -7.71 -8.68
C VAL A 46 -5.09 -7.46 -7.31
N ARG A 47 -4.31 -8.40 -6.77
CA ARG A 47 -3.57 -8.22 -5.51
C ARG A 47 -2.62 -7.02 -5.57
N GLN A 48 -1.85 -6.87 -6.65
CA GLN A 48 -0.93 -5.75 -6.84
C GLN A 48 -1.65 -4.41 -6.94
N VAL A 49 -2.76 -4.39 -7.68
CA VAL A 49 -3.62 -3.20 -7.79
C VAL A 49 -4.22 -2.82 -6.44
N HIS A 50 -4.65 -3.80 -5.65
CA HIS A 50 -5.19 -3.57 -4.30
C HIS A 50 -4.15 -3.02 -3.33
N ALA A 51 -2.92 -3.52 -3.40
CA ALA A 51 -1.80 -2.93 -2.66
C ALA A 51 -1.61 -1.45 -3.02
N LEU A 52 -1.66 -1.10 -4.32
CA LEU A 52 -1.55 0.29 -4.78
C LEU A 52 -2.73 1.17 -4.34
N GLU A 53 -3.94 0.63 -4.32
CA GLU A 53 -5.13 1.30 -3.80
C GLU A 53 -4.92 1.68 -2.33
N HIS A 54 -4.53 0.73 -1.49
CA HIS A 54 -4.24 0.98 -0.07
C HIS A 54 -3.14 2.00 0.14
N ALA A 55 -2.02 1.88 -0.60
CA ALA A 55 -0.95 2.85 -0.50
C ALA A 55 -1.38 4.26 -0.93
N THR A 56 -2.29 4.37 -1.89
CA THR A 56 -2.87 5.65 -2.32
C THR A 56 -3.69 6.28 -1.20
N VAL A 57 -4.50 5.50 -0.49
CA VAL A 57 -5.29 5.96 0.66
C VAL A 57 -4.40 6.40 1.83
N TRP A 58 -3.31 5.68 2.09
CA TRP A 58 -2.28 6.09 3.07
C TRP A 58 -1.71 7.47 2.72
N VAL A 59 -1.24 7.66 1.49
CA VAL A 59 -0.65 8.93 1.05
C VAL A 59 -1.68 10.07 1.09
N LEU A 60 -2.93 9.82 0.72
CA LEU A 60 -4.00 10.81 0.86
C LEU A 60 -4.22 11.22 2.32
N SER A 61 -4.20 10.25 3.23
CA SER A 61 -4.34 10.50 4.67
C SER A 61 -3.18 11.33 5.22
N GLU A 62 -1.95 11.04 4.79
CA GLU A 62 -0.76 11.85 5.13
C GLU A 62 -0.87 13.29 4.62
N LEU A 63 -1.35 13.49 3.38
CA LEU A 63 -1.49 14.81 2.76
C LEU A 63 -2.58 15.68 3.40
N ALA A 64 -3.64 15.06 3.93
CA ALA A 64 -4.72 15.77 4.62
C ALA A 64 -4.29 16.31 6.00
N GLY A 65 -3.27 15.71 6.61
CA GLY A 65 -2.77 16.06 7.93
C GLY A 65 -3.73 15.73 9.08
N ASP A 66 -3.28 15.96 10.33
CA ASP A 66 -4.04 15.75 11.59
C ASP A 66 -5.26 16.68 11.77
N ALA A 67 -5.55 17.54 10.78
CA ALA A 67 -6.43 18.71 10.92
C ALA A 67 -7.91 18.45 10.64
N THR A 68 -8.30 17.23 10.25
CA THR A 68 -9.70 16.89 9.98
C THR A 68 -10.10 15.64 10.73
N ASP A 69 -10.92 15.85 11.76
CA ASP A 69 -11.91 14.93 12.35
C ASP A 69 -11.93 13.53 11.71
N GLY A 70 -11.19 12.58 12.29
CA GLY A 70 -11.25 11.15 11.99
C GLY A 70 -11.03 10.77 10.52
N SER A 71 -9.77 10.42 10.21
CA SER A 71 -9.35 9.52 9.11
C SER A 71 -10.02 9.78 7.76
N VAL A 72 -9.39 10.61 6.92
CA VAL A 72 -9.72 10.70 5.48
C VAL A 72 -9.76 9.30 4.85
N GLY A 73 -8.89 8.38 5.29
CA GLY A 73 -8.95 6.96 4.91
C GLY A 73 -10.28 6.27 5.19
N ASP A 74 -10.90 6.47 6.37
CA ASP A 74 -12.17 5.80 6.73
C ASP A 74 -13.38 6.35 5.96
N ARG A 75 -13.21 7.49 5.30
CA ARG A 75 -14.24 8.17 4.51
C ARG A 75 -14.12 7.86 3.02
N LEU A 76 -13.09 7.11 2.62
CA LEU A 76 -12.85 6.70 1.24
C LEU A 76 -13.09 5.19 1.10
N GLY A 77 -14.03 4.82 0.22
CA GLY A 77 -14.18 3.44 -0.23
C GLY A 77 -13.26 3.15 -1.40
N GLY A 78 -12.79 1.92 -1.53
CA GLY A 78 -11.95 1.49 -2.63
C GLY A 78 -12.47 0.24 -3.35
N MET A 79 -12.20 0.13 -4.65
CA MET A 79 -12.52 -1.05 -5.46
C MET A 79 -11.43 -1.30 -6.50
N SER A 80 -10.72 -2.41 -6.33
CA SER A 80 -9.67 -2.86 -7.24
C SER A 80 -10.19 -3.74 -8.37
N THR A 81 -9.54 -3.64 -9.52
CA THR A 81 -9.77 -4.47 -10.73
C THR A 81 -8.43 -4.97 -11.26
N GLU A 82 -8.44 -5.83 -12.29
CA GLU A 82 -7.19 -6.27 -12.94
C GLU A 82 -6.45 -5.17 -13.72
N THR A 83 -7.04 -3.98 -13.92
CA THR A 83 -6.43 -2.89 -14.72
C THR A 83 -6.17 -1.61 -13.92
N GLY A 84 -6.55 -1.57 -12.65
CA GLY A 84 -6.49 -0.37 -11.81
C GLY A 84 -7.57 -0.38 -10.75
N PHE A 85 -7.72 0.72 -10.02
CA PHE A 85 -8.65 0.82 -8.90
C PHE A 85 -9.51 2.07 -9.00
N TYR A 86 -10.63 2.05 -8.28
CA TYR A 86 -11.52 3.19 -8.06
C TYR A 86 -11.45 3.61 -6.60
N ILE A 87 -11.58 4.91 -6.36
CA ILE A 87 -11.79 5.50 -5.03
C ILE A 87 -13.14 6.21 -5.03
N TYR A 88 -13.94 5.95 -4.01
CA TYR A 88 -15.24 6.54 -3.78
C TYR A 88 -15.20 7.45 -2.56
N GLY A 89 -15.59 8.70 -2.73
CA GLY A 89 -15.67 9.67 -1.65
C GLY A 89 -15.28 11.07 -2.09
N ALA A 90 -15.26 12.00 -1.15
CA ALA A 90 -14.86 13.38 -1.40
C ALA A 90 -13.34 13.48 -1.43
N VAL A 91 -12.75 13.48 -2.64
CA VAL A 91 -11.31 13.65 -2.85
C VAL A 91 -11.07 14.54 -4.06
N ASP A 92 -10.10 15.46 -3.93
CA ASP A 92 -9.65 16.25 -5.08
C ASP A 92 -8.92 15.35 -6.08
N THR A 93 -9.31 15.40 -7.35
CA THR A 93 -8.76 14.50 -8.38
C THR A 93 -7.27 14.72 -8.65
N ASP A 94 -6.79 15.95 -8.49
CA ASP A 94 -5.38 16.29 -8.65
C ASP A 94 -4.54 15.78 -7.47
N GLN A 95 -5.07 15.87 -6.25
CA GLN A 95 -4.48 15.23 -5.07
C GLN A 95 -4.47 13.71 -5.20
N LEU A 96 -5.57 13.09 -5.64
CA LEU A 96 -5.66 11.65 -5.86
C LEU A 96 -4.60 11.17 -6.86
N ARG A 97 -4.46 11.87 -7.98
CA ARG A 97 -3.44 11.55 -9.00
C ARG A 97 -2.02 11.62 -8.44
N ARG A 98 -1.69 12.67 -7.68
CA ARG A 98 -0.37 12.79 -7.03
C ARG A 98 -0.15 11.68 -6.00
N ALA A 99 -1.17 11.41 -5.17
CA ALA A 99 -1.10 10.37 -4.16
C ALA A 99 -0.85 8.98 -4.77
N ALA A 100 -1.56 8.64 -5.86
CA ALA A 100 -1.37 7.36 -6.56
C ALA A 100 0.05 7.22 -7.14
N GLN A 101 0.62 8.30 -7.71
CA GLN A 101 1.99 8.30 -8.21
C GLN A 101 3.02 8.12 -7.09
N THR A 102 2.87 8.85 -5.98
CA THR A 102 3.73 8.71 -4.81
C THR A 102 3.61 7.33 -4.18
N ALA A 103 2.39 6.80 -4.05
CA ALA A 103 2.11 5.46 -3.53
C ALA A 103 2.79 4.38 -4.36
N LEU A 104 2.68 4.45 -5.69
CA LEU A 104 3.36 3.52 -6.60
C LEU A 104 4.88 3.56 -6.41
N HIS A 105 5.45 4.76 -6.36
CA HIS A 105 6.89 4.93 -6.16
C HIS A 105 7.35 4.33 -4.83
N ARG A 106 6.60 4.56 -3.74
CA ARG A 106 6.90 4.03 -2.40
C ARG A 106 6.78 2.50 -2.34
N LEU A 107 5.69 1.93 -2.86
CA LEU A 107 5.48 0.48 -2.90
C LEU A 107 6.57 -0.26 -3.69
N VAL A 108 6.91 0.25 -4.89
CA VAL A 108 7.99 -0.31 -5.70
C VAL A 108 9.35 -0.11 -5.02
N GLY A 109 9.50 0.97 -4.24
CA GLY A 109 10.69 1.29 -3.45
C GLY A 109 10.89 0.44 -2.19
N GLY A 110 9.90 -0.36 -1.77
CA GLY A 110 10.02 -1.25 -0.61
C GLY A 110 9.13 -0.90 0.58
N ASP A 111 8.33 0.17 0.51
CA ASP A 111 7.39 0.56 1.57
C ASP A 111 6.14 -0.34 1.54
N TRP A 112 6.32 -1.65 1.68
CA TRP A 112 5.24 -2.64 1.50
C TRP A 112 4.19 -2.63 2.59
N ASP A 113 4.47 -2.04 3.75
CA ASP A 113 3.47 -1.85 4.81
C ASP A 113 2.29 -0.98 4.34
N LEU A 114 2.51 -0.14 3.32
CA LEU A 114 1.44 0.65 2.68
C LEU A 114 0.41 -0.22 1.93
N ALA A 115 0.75 -1.48 1.62
CA ALA A 115 -0.14 -2.41 0.94
C ALA A 115 -1.22 -3.00 1.86
N VAL A 116 -1.23 -2.63 3.15
CA VAL A 116 -2.23 -3.06 4.14
C VAL A 116 -2.97 -1.81 4.60
N HIS A 117 -4.31 -1.84 4.55
CA HIS A 117 -5.15 -0.68 4.90
C HIS A 117 -4.87 -0.18 6.35
N PRO A 118 -4.95 1.14 6.61
CA PRO A 118 -5.03 1.68 7.97
C PRO A 118 -6.21 1.15 8.79
#